data_AF-A0A1E5T9K8-F1
#
_entry.id   AF-A0A1E5T9K8-F1
#
_cell.length_a   1.000
_cell.length_b   1.000
_cell.length_c   1.000
_cell.angle_alpha   90.00
_cell.angle_beta   90.00
_cell.angle_gamma   90.00
#
_symmetry.space_group_name_H-M   'P 1'
#
loop_
_entity.id
_entity.type
_entity.pdbx_description
1 polymer ?
#
loop_
_entity_poly.entity_id
_entity_poly.type
_entity_poly.pdbx_seq_one_letter_code
_entity_poly.pdbx_strand_id
1 'polypeptide(L)'
;MSKNFNSDNSEQLIYQNDLLQLTVLGGIKIEGLDRMRSTLKVEERESSRPPVRHNLDLYNDTQLEKFIRKVAERLEIGTSVIAASLSELTEELEKFRLEKIKEQQENLKPKVKKLNLGEIEEAETFLQSENLLEETNKLLDDSGIVGEEVNRLLMYLIFTTRKLEKPLHIISLGSSGTGKTYLQEKVSQCIPTEDVLNITTLSDNAFYYFGKHDLKYKLIVIEDLDGASNALYPLRELQTKNRIVKTIVQKNSQGETKTIYLVVEGPVSVAGATTKEQIYEDNANRCFLIYLDESDTQDDKIMAYQRLKAAGKINSYEQKEIQEFLQNTQRILKPIKIVNPFAEALVLPKAVFKPRRTNEHYLQFIEAITFYHQYQREKQHDEQTGEEYIEVTLEDIENANRLLKTVLLRKSDELTGACRNYLESLKAHLKEKKKATFTNLEIRTQLRIKESTLRNYHNQLQILGYIKRKKDIKTKSYTFELRITKDYETLQKNIQTALDKALQRIKKSIKDSENNLPVEALDRK
;
A
#
# COMPACT_ATOMS: atom_id res chain seq x y z
N MET A 1 46.90 -15.96 -6.02
CA MET A 1 47.32 -14.58 -5.69
C MET A 1 46.98 -14.39 -4.23
N SER A 2 47.99 -14.24 -3.37
CA SER A 2 47.83 -14.09 -1.92
C SER A 2 46.96 -12.86 -1.63
N LYS A 3 45.93 -13.01 -0.80
CA LYS A 3 45.15 -11.87 -0.31
C LYS A 3 46.06 -11.03 0.58
N ASN A 4 46.47 -9.86 0.07
CA ASN A 4 47.30 -8.91 0.81
C ASN A 4 46.47 -8.02 1.77
N PHE A 5 45.14 -8.16 1.78
CA PHE A 5 44.23 -7.41 2.66
C PHE A 5 43.25 -8.35 3.36
N ASN A 6 43.17 -8.26 4.69
CA ASN A 6 42.23 -8.97 5.55
C ASN A 6 41.26 -7.98 6.19
N SER A 7 39.98 -8.20 5.94
CA SER A 7 38.85 -7.41 6.42
C SER A 7 37.82 -8.21 7.21
N ASP A 8 38.19 -9.38 7.75
CA ASP A 8 37.29 -10.26 8.50
C ASP A 8 36.79 -9.60 9.81
N ASN A 9 37.59 -8.70 10.38
CA ASN A 9 37.22 -7.88 11.53
C ASN A 9 37.13 -6.40 11.11
N SER A 10 35.93 -5.81 11.17
CA SER A 10 35.72 -4.40 10.81
C SER A 10 36.45 -3.40 11.71
N GLU A 11 36.79 -3.80 12.94
CA GLU A 11 37.56 -3.00 13.90
C GLU A 11 39.08 -3.12 13.69
N GLN A 12 39.52 -4.08 12.86
CA GLN A 12 40.92 -4.35 12.60
C GLN A 12 41.15 -4.79 11.15
N LEU A 13 41.51 -3.83 10.30
CA LEU A 13 41.80 -4.08 8.89
C LEU A 13 43.31 -4.23 8.71
N ILE A 14 43.75 -5.32 8.07
CA ILE A 14 45.17 -5.67 8.00
C ILE A 14 45.60 -5.76 6.54
N TYR A 15 46.52 -4.91 6.13
CA TYR A 15 47.24 -5.03 4.87
C TYR A 15 48.64 -5.60 5.10
N GLN A 16 49.08 -6.53 4.27
CA GLN A 16 50.38 -7.20 4.38
C GLN A 16 51.02 -7.33 3.00
N ASN A 17 52.30 -6.99 2.91
CA ASN A 17 53.16 -7.36 1.78
C ASN A 17 54.38 -8.13 2.30
N ASP A 18 55.42 -8.28 1.47
CA ASP A 18 56.59 -9.07 1.80
C ASP A 18 57.43 -8.47 2.94
N LEU A 19 57.33 -7.15 3.17
CA LEU A 19 58.19 -6.42 4.11
C LEU A 19 57.41 -5.87 5.32
N LEU A 20 56.21 -5.34 5.09
CA LEU A 20 55.43 -4.58 6.05
C LEU A 20 54.07 -5.21 6.30
N GLN A 21 53.62 -5.08 7.54
CA GLN A 21 52.24 -5.24 7.95
C GLN A 21 51.69 -3.90 8.43
N LEU A 22 50.64 -3.44 7.77
CA LEU A 22 49.89 -2.23 8.09
C LEU A 22 48.54 -2.64 8.70
N THR A 23 48.29 -2.23 9.94
CA THR A 23 47.01 -2.50 10.62
C THR A 23 46.29 -1.19 10.89
N VAL A 24 45.05 -1.08 10.42
CA VAL A 24 44.11 -0.03 10.80
C VAL A 24 43.41 -0.44 12.09
N LEU A 25 43.55 0.36 13.15
CA LEU A 25 42.96 0.12 14.46
C LEU A 25 41.67 0.95 14.65
N GLY A 26 40.57 0.28 15.01
CA GLY A 26 39.26 0.90 15.23
C GLY A 26 38.47 1.17 13.93
N GLY A 27 38.83 0.47 12.86
CA GLY A 27 38.19 0.58 11.55
C GLY A 27 38.34 1.96 10.88
N ILE A 28 37.49 2.21 9.88
CA ILE A 28 37.38 3.48 9.17
C ILE A 28 35.94 3.98 9.20
N LYS A 29 35.76 5.31 9.20
CA LYS A 29 34.43 5.89 9.03
C LYS A 29 33.92 5.65 7.62
N ILE A 30 32.70 5.13 7.51
CA ILE A 30 32.07 4.83 6.23
C ILE A 30 31.49 6.11 5.60
N GLU A 31 30.98 7.04 6.40
CA GLU A 31 30.39 8.33 5.96
C GLU A 31 31.45 9.43 5.74
N GLY A 32 31.22 10.32 4.75
CA GLY A 32 32.12 11.45 4.43
C GLY A 32 33.36 11.04 3.62
N LEU A 33 33.17 10.82 2.32
CA LEU A 33 34.18 10.31 1.37
C LEU A 33 35.37 11.27 1.14
N ASP A 34 35.30 12.48 1.67
CA ASP A 34 36.30 13.54 1.55
C ASP A 34 37.51 13.36 2.48
N ARG A 35 37.45 12.41 3.44
CA ARG A 35 38.51 12.17 4.44
C ARG A 35 38.64 10.70 4.79
N MET A 36 39.86 10.29 5.18
CA MET A 36 40.18 8.94 5.63
C MET A 36 41.04 8.99 6.91
N ARG A 37 40.43 9.47 7.99
CA ARG A 37 41.07 9.47 9.32
C ARG A 37 41.09 8.08 9.93
N SER A 38 42.27 7.60 10.26
CA SER A 38 42.46 6.30 10.89
C SER A 38 43.68 6.26 11.80
N THR A 39 43.71 5.30 12.72
CA THR A 39 44.93 5.01 13.50
C THR A 39 45.65 3.85 12.85
N LEU A 40 46.82 4.12 12.27
CA LEU A 40 47.66 3.10 11.65
C LEU A 40 48.71 2.57 12.62
N LYS A 41 48.91 1.25 12.59
CA LYS A 41 50.05 0.53 13.17
C LYS A 41 50.87 -0.08 12.02
N VAL A 42 52.15 0.25 11.95
CA VAL A 42 53.08 -0.25 10.92
C VAL A 42 54.16 -1.07 11.60
N GLU A 43 54.36 -2.30 11.14
CA GLU A 43 55.35 -3.23 11.65
C GLU A 43 56.05 -4.00 10.52
N GLU A 44 57.31 -4.34 10.72
CA GLU A 44 58.14 -5.13 9.81
C GLU A 44 57.98 -6.62 10.18
N ARG A 45 57.76 -7.51 9.19
CA ARG A 45 57.26 -8.88 9.46
C ARG A 45 58.24 -9.79 10.21
N GLU A 46 59.55 -9.56 10.07
CA GLU A 46 60.60 -10.43 10.63
C GLU A 46 61.57 -9.70 11.55
N SER A 47 61.11 -8.59 12.15
CA SER A 47 61.97 -7.68 12.89
C SER A 47 61.54 -7.54 14.35
N SER A 48 62.51 -7.45 15.25
CA SER A 48 62.30 -7.14 16.67
C SER A 48 62.06 -5.64 16.93
N ARG A 49 61.99 -4.81 15.89
CA ARG A 49 61.74 -3.37 16.01
C ARG A 49 60.29 -3.10 16.46
N PRO A 50 60.07 -2.15 17.39
CA PRO A 50 58.74 -1.85 17.87
C PRO A 50 57.87 -1.22 16.77
N PRO A 51 56.58 -1.56 16.69
CA PRO A 51 55.67 -1.03 15.69
C PRO A 51 55.44 0.48 15.86
N VAL A 52 55.31 1.19 14.75
CA VAL A 52 54.98 2.62 14.74
C VAL A 52 53.48 2.78 14.72
N ARG A 53 52.92 3.54 15.68
CA ARG A 53 51.48 3.87 15.72
C ARG A 53 51.26 5.36 15.53
N HIS A 54 50.32 5.74 14.68
CA HIS A 54 49.96 7.13 14.48
C HIS A 54 48.52 7.29 13.99
N ASN A 55 47.87 8.36 14.44
CA ASN A 55 46.57 8.77 13.91
C ASN A 55 46.81 9.85 12.86
N LEU A 56 46.30 9.64 11.65
CA LEU A 56 46.43 10.55 10.53
C LEU A 56 45.23 10.45 9.60
N ASP A 57 45.09 11.46 8.74
CA ASP A 57 44.22 11.41 7.58
C ASP A 57 45.02 10.93 6.36
N LEU A 58 44.64 9.77 5.79
CA LEU A 58 45.35 9.18 4.65
C LEU A 58 45.24 10.01 3.37
N TYR A 59 44.27 10.92 3.29
CA TYR A 59 44.11 11.86 2.17
C TYR A 59 44.86 13.19 2.38
N ASN A 60 45.57 13.35 3.49
CA ASN A 60 46.35 14.55 3.75
C ASN A 60 47.84 14.29 3.49
N ASP A 61 48.32 14.72 2.32
CA ASP A 61 49.72 14.53 1.88
C ASP A 61 50.74 15.00 2.91
N THR A 62 50.50 16.14 3.56
CA THR A 62 51.44 16.69 4.55
C THR A 62 51.56 15.80 5.79
N GLN A 63 50.44 15.19 6.24
CA GLN A 63 50.46 14.23 7.35
C GLN A 63 51.09 12.91 6.92
N LEU A 64 50.76 12.45 5.71
CA LEU A 64 51.26 11.21 5.14
C LEU A 64 52.79 11.25 4.95
N GLU A 65 53.35 12.31 4.39
CA GLU A 65 54.79 12.49 4.23
C GLU A 65 55.53 12.48 5.58
N LYS A 66 55.00 13.20 6.57
CA LYS A 66 55.58 13.21 7.93
C LYS A 66 55.55 11.82 8.55
N PHE A 67 54.48 11.08 8.34
CA PHE A 67 54.34 9.72 8.82
C PHE A 67 55.31 8.77 8.11
N ILE A 68 55.43 8.83 6.79
CA ILE A 68 56.37 8.04 5.98
C ILE A 68 57.80 8.24 6.49
N ARG A 69 58.24 9.48 6.68
CA ARG A 69 59.58 9.78 7.21
C ARG A 69 59.80 9.17 8.60
N LYS A 70 58.81 9.31 9.49
CA LYS A 70 58.86 8.75 10.85
C LYS A 70 58.92 7.22 10.86
N VAL A 71 58.21 6.56 9.94
CA VAL A 71 58.25 5.11 9.79
C VAL A 71 59.59 4.67 9.20
N ALA A 72 60.08 5.37 8.17
CA ALA A 72 61.37 5.10 7.53
C ALA A 72 62.54 5.20 8.52
N GLU A 73 62.55 6.23 9.37
CA GLU A 73 63.58 6.42 10.40
C GLU A 73 63.54 5.31 11.47
N ARG A 74 62.35 4.86 11.87
CA ARG A 74 62.21 3.88 12.97
C ARG A 74 62.38 2.44 12.54
N LEU A 75 61.97 2.12 11.31
CA LEU A 75 62.04 0.78 10.75
C LEU A 75 63.23 0.60 9.80
N GLU A 76 64.01 1.66 9.54
CA GLU A 76 65.13 1.66 8.59
C GLU A 76 64.77 1.15 7.19
N ILE A 77 63.53 1.42 6.75
CA ILE A 77 63.01 1.05 5.43
C ILE A 77 62.95 2.29 4.54
N GLY A 78 63.22 2.11 3.25
CA GLY A 78 63.15 3.19 2.27
C GLY A 78 61.77 3.86 2.22
N THR A 79 61.74 5.19 2.13
CA THR A 79 60.49 5.98 2.06
C THR A 79 59.61 5.60 0.87
N SER A 80 60.20 5.20 -0.25
CA SER A 80 59.49 4.75 -1.45
C SER A 80 58.67 3.48 -1.20
N VAL A 81 59.21 2.52 -0.44
CA VAL A 81 58.54 1.26 -0.10
C VAL A 81 57.35 1.50 0.82
N ILE A 82 57.53 2.36 1.82
CA ILE A 82 56.45 2.72 2.77
C ILE A 82 55.36 3.50 2.04
N ALA A 83 55.73 4.45 1.16
CA ALA A 83 54.78 5.21 0.36
C ALA A 83 53.94 4.31 -0.56
N ALA A 84 54.57 3.36 -1.25
CA ALA A 84 53.87 2.37 -2.07
C ALA A 84 52.90 1.53 -1.23
N SER A 85 53.37 1.01 -0.09
CA SER A 85 52.55 0.18 0.81
C SER A 85 51.33 0.95 1.37
N LEU A 86 51.50 2.24 1.71
CA LEU A 86 50.40 3.09 2.18
C LEU A 86 49.43 3.46 1.06
N SER A 87 49.92 3.61 -0.18
CA SER A 87 49.05 3.82 -1.35
C SER A 87 48.19 2.59 -1.62
N GLU A 88 48.78 1.39 -1.59
CA GLU A 88 48.06 0.12 -1.75
C GLU A 88 47.03 -0.09 -0.65
N LEU A 89 47.39 0.18 0.62
CA LEU A 89 46.44 0.14 1.73
C LEU A 89 45.27 1.12 1.50
N THR A 90 45.55 2.34 1.08
CA THR A 90 44.51 3.36 0.83
C THR A 90 43.52 2.88 -0.23
N GLU A 91 44.01 2.29 -1.34
CA GLU A 91 43.17 1.73 -2.39
C GLU A 91 42.27 0.59 -1.87
N GLU A 92 42.81 -0.32 -1.06
CA GLU A 92 42.02 -1.42 -0.47
C GLU A 92 41.00 -0.91 0.56
N LEU A 93 41.34 0.12 1.33
CA LEU A 93 40.39 0.79 2.24
C LEU A 93 39.27 1.50 1.49
N GLU A 94 39.55 2.10 0.33
CA GLU A 94 38.52 2.69 -0.55
C GLU A 94 37.56 1.64 -1.09
N LYS A 95 38.10 0.51 -1.60
CA LYS A 95 37.28 -0.62 -2.06
C LYS A 95 36.40 -1.15 -0.93
N PHE A 96 36.99 -1.42 0.24
CA PHE A 96 36.25 -1.87 1.42
C PHE A 96 35.15 -0.89 1.84
N ARG A 97 35.44 0.42 1.81
CA ARG A 97 34.46 1.46 2.15
C ARG A 97 33.29 1.48 1.18
N LEU A 98 33.57 1.40 -0.12
CA LEU A 98 32.53 1.34 -1.17
C LEU A 98 31.68 0.07 -1.05
N GLU A 99 32.31 -1.07 -0.78
CA GLU A 99 31.60 -2.33 -0.53
C GLU A 99 30.70 -2.24 0.70
N LYS A 100 31.18 -1.66 1.81
CA LYS A 100 30.36 -1.47 3.02
C LYS A 100 29.21 -0.50 2.84
N ILE A 101 29.39 0.58 2.08
CA ILE A 101 28.30 1.50 1.71
C ILE A 101 27.25 0.74 0.90
N LYS A 102 27.68 -0.06 -0.08
CA LYS A 102 26.79 -0.87 -0.90
C LYS A 102 26.05 -1.93 -0.06
N GLU A 103 26.76 -2.60 0.85
CA GLU A 103 26.19 -3.60 1.76
C GLU A 103 25.19 -2.99 2.75
N GLN A 104 25.47 -1.79 3.29
CA GLN A 104 24.50 -1.06 4.13
C GLN A 104 23.25 -0.67 3.33
N GLN A 105 23.42 -0.19 2.09
CA GLN A 105 22.29 0.13 1.21
C GLN A 105 21.49 -1.12 0.81
N GLU A 106 22.14 -2.27 0.59
CA GLU A 106 21.48 -3.53 0.29
C GLU A 106 20.79 -4.14 1.52
N ASN A 107 21.37 -4.05 2.71
CA ASN A 107 20.75 -4.52 3.95
C ASN A 107 19.53 -3.69 4.36
N LEU A 108 19.46 -2.43 3.95
CA LEU A 108 18.28 -1.59 4.13
C LEU A 108 17.15 -1.92 3.15
N LYS A 109 17.42 -2.64 2.06
CA LYS A 109 16.37 -3.09 1.14
C LYS A 109 15.65 -4.31 1.75
N PRO A 110 14.31 -4.35 1.69
CA PRO A 110 13.56 -5.49 2.19
C PRO A 110 13.99 -6.77 1.44
N LYS A 111 14.39 -7.80 2.20
CA LYS A 111 14.74 -9.10 1.64
C LYS A 111 13.49 -9.77 1.07
N VAL A 112 13.48 -10.06 -0.22
CA VAL A 112 12.38 -10.76 -0.88
C VAL A 112 12.40 -12.23 -0.44
N LYS A 113 11.30 -12.73 0.13
CA LYS A 113 11.18 -14.15 0.50
C LYS A 113 11.12 -14.99 -0.79
N LYS A 114 12.03 -15.95 -0.92
CA LYS A 114 11.94 -16.98 -1.97
C LYS A 114 11.12 -18.14 -1.42
N LEU A 115 10.01 -18.44 -2.07
CA LEU A 115 9.15 -19.56 -1.71
C LEU A 115 9.84 -20.89 -2.02
N ASN A 116 9.61 -21.89 -1.17
CA ASN A 116 9.94 -23.27 -1.48
C ASN A 116 8.83 -23.93 -2.34
N LEU A 117 9.09 -25.12 -2.89
CA LEU A 117 8.13 -25.82 -3.76
C LEU A 117 6.81 -26.13 -3.06
N GLY A 118 6.84 -26.57 -1.80
CA GLY A 118 5.63 -26.88 -1.04
C GLY A 118 4.75 -25.64 -0.80
N GLU A 119 5.36 -24.49 -0.47
CA GLU A 119 4.64 -23.22 -0.32
C GLU A 119 4.02 -22.73 -1.64
N ILE A 120 4.66 -23.03 -2.77
CA ILE A 120 4.11 -22.71 -4.10
C ILE A 120 2.92 -23.61 -4.39
N GLU A 121 3.05 -24.93 -4.22
CA GLU A 121 1.98 -25.90 -4.47
C GLU A 121 0.76 -25.64 -3.58
N GLU A 122 0.96 -25.33 -2.30
CA GLU A 122 -0.12 -25.00 -1.35
C GLU A 122 -0.87 -23.73 -1.78
N ALA A 123 -0.12 -22.69 -2.16
CA ALA A 123 -0.69 -21.43 -2.61
C ALA A 123 -1.42 -21.57 -3.97
N GLU A 124 -0.87 -22.35 -4.90
CA GLU A 124 -1.51 -22.64 -6.19
C GLU A 124 -2.80 -23.44 -6.00
N THR A 125 -2.76 -24.49 -5.18
CA THR A 125 -3.94 -25.30 -4.85
C THR A 125 -5.07 -24.45 -4.28
N PHE A 126 -4.74 -23.52 -3.38
CA PHE A 126 -5.71 -22.58 -2.84
C PHE A 126 -6.25 -21.62 -3.90
N LEU A 127 -5.41 -21.03 -4.74
CA LEU A 127 -5.88 -20.14 -5.81
C LEU A 127 -6.72 -20.85 -6.87
N GLN A 128 -6.67 -22.19 -6.94
CA GLN A 128 -7.51 -23.02 -7.80
C GLN A 128 -8.86 -23.42 -7.16
N SER A 129 -9.14 -23.04 -5.91
CA SER A 129 -10.37 -23.45 -5.22
C SER A 129 -11.64 -22.79 -5.79
N GLU A 130 -12.74 -23.54 -5.87
CA GLU A 130 -13.99 -23.04 -6.48
C GLU A 130 -14.59 -21.84 -5.71
N ASN A 131 -14.49 -21.82 -4.37
CA ASN A 131 -15.03 -20.75 -3.53
C ASN A 131 -13.95 -19.76 -3.06
N LEU A 132 -13.00 -19.45 -3.94
CA LEU A 132 -11.78 -18.70 -3.60
C LEU A 132 -12.06 -17.45 -2.77
N LEU A 133 -12.98 -16.56 -3.18
CA LEU A 133 -13.26 -15.33 -2.42
C LEU A 133 -13.83 -15.57 -1.03
N GLU A 134 -14.64 -16.60 -0.83
CA GLU A 134 -15.22 -16.94 0.46
C GLU A 134 -14.16 -17.51 1.40
N GLU A 135 -13.32 -18.41 0.88
CA GLU A 135 -12.19 -18.99 1.61
C GLU A 135 -11.15 -17.93 1.97
N THR A 136 -10.80 -17.03 1.03
CA THR A 136 -9.94 -15.87 1.32
C THR A 136 -10.54 -15.02 2.43
N ASN A 137 -11.85 -14.76 2.39
CA ASN A 137 -12.50 -13.93 3.40
C ASN A 137 -12.53 -14.59 4.78
N LYS A 138 -12.61 -15.92 4.82
CA LYS A 138 -12.49 -16.71 6.05
C LYS A 138 -11.07 -16.67 6.59
N LEU A 139 -10.06 -16.88 5.75
CA LEU A 139 -8.65 -16.76 6.14
C LEU A 139 -8.32 -15.36 6.65
N LEU A 140 -8.90 -14.31 6.05
CA LEU A 140 -8.77 -12.95 6.56
C LEU A 140 -9.37 -12.81 7.98
N ASP A 141 -10.52 -13.42 8.27
CA ASP A 141 -11.09 -13.46 9.64
C ASP A 141 -10.14 -14.18 10.61
N ASP A 142 -9.73 -15.39 10.23
CA ASP A 142 -8.90 -16.28 11.03
C ASP A 142 -7.50 -15.69 11.27
N SER A 143 -7.01 -14.84 10.36
CA SER A 143 -5.77 -14.05 10.52
C SER A 143 -5.87 -12.95 11.60
N GLY A 144 -7.06 -12.73 12.16
CA GLY A 144 -7.34 -11.78 13.23
C GLY A 144 -7.99 -10.48 12.78
N ILE A 145 -8.64 -10.44 11.61
CA ILE A 145 -9.39 -9.27 11.09
C ILE A 145 -10.87 -9.43 11.43
N VAL A 146 -11.28 -8.90 12.58
CA VAL A 146 -12.62 -9.12 13.13
C VAL A 146 -13.68 -8.31 12.38
N GLY A 147 -14.66 -9.01 11.81
CA GLY A 147 -15.79 -8.39 11.11
C GLY A 147 -15.35 -7.63 9.86
N GLU A 148 -16.05 -6.55 9.51
CA GLU A 148 -15.77 -5.77 8.29
C GLU A 148 -15.73 -6.65 7.02
N GLU A 149 -16.59 -7.69 6.96
CA GLU A 149 -16.49 -8.81 6.01
C GLU A 149 -16.39 -8.38 4.53
N VAL A 150 -17.16 -7.37 4.14
CA VAL A 150 -17.12 -6.81 2.78
C VAL A 150 -15.88 -5.94 2.60
N ASN A 151 -15.59 -5.08 3.57
CA ASN A 151 -14.52 -4.09 3.50
C ASN A 151 -13.12 -4.74 3.52
N ARG A 152 -12.89 -5.78 4.33
CA ARG A 152 -11.60 -6.49 4.38
C ARG A 152 -11.29 -7.23 3.09
N LEU A 153 -12.27 -7.92 2.51
CA LEU A 153 -12.11 -8.62 1.23
C LEU A 153 -11.92 -7.63 0.07
N LEU A 154 -12.75 -6.59 0.01
CA LEU A 154 -12.62 -5.51 -0.98
C LEU A 154 -11.23 -4.87 -0.92
N MET A 155 -10.74 -4.56 0.29
CA MET A 155 -9.43 -3.96 0.49
C MET A 155 -8.30 -4.90 0.07
N TYR A 156 -8.37 -6.18 0.43
CA TYR A 156 -7.38 -7.19 0.03
C TYR A 156 -7.28 -7.32 -1.49
N LEU A 157 -8.41 -7.38 -2.19
CA LEU A 157 -8.45 -7.42 -3.65
C LEU A 157 -7.86 -6.15 -4.27
N ILE A 158 -8.18 -4.98 -3.73
CA ILE A 158 -7.59 -3.71 -4.18
C ILE A 158 -6.08 -3.70 -3.98
N PHE A 159 -5.56 -4.17 -2.86
CA PHE A 159 -4.10 -4.25 -2.63
C PHE A 159 -3.39 -5.21 -3.58
N THR A 160 -4.10 -6.24 -4.05
CA THR A 160 -3.60 -7.21 -5.02
C THR A 160 -3.35 -6.56 -6.38
N THR A 161 -4.15 -5.56 -6.76
CA THR A 161 -4.01 -4.85 -8.04
C THR A 161 -2.71 -4.07 -8.22
N ARG A 162 -1.88 -3.93 -7.17
CA ARG A 162 -0.54 -3.32 -7.29
C ARG A 162 0.31 -3.98 -8.39
N LYS A 163 0.03 -5.24 -8.73
CA LYS A 163 0.68 -6.03 -9.78
C LYS A 163 0.12 -5.82 -11.19
N LEU A 164 -1.02 -5.14 -11.32
CA LEU A 164 -1.65 -4.79 -12.60
C LEU A 164 -1.07 -3.47 -13.15
N GLU A 165 -1.26 -3.22 -14.44
CA GLU A 165 -0.87 -1.96 -15.08
C GLU A 165 -1.66 -0.76 -14.55
N LYS A 166 -2.93 -0.99 -14.18
CA LYS A 166 -3.82 0.03 -13.60
C LYS A 166 -4.25 -0.40 -12.20
N PRO A 167 -3.43 -0.15 -11.17
CA PRO A 167 -3.80 -0.46 -9.80
C PRO A 167 -4.98 0.35 -9.32
N LEU A 168 -5.72 -0.23 -8.40
CA LEU A 168 -6.77 0.43 -7.64
C LEU A 168 -6.22 1.00 -6.34
N HIS A 169 -6.93 2.00 -5.81
CA HIS A 169 -6.58 2.69 -4.58
C HIS A 169 -7.79 2.74 -3.66
N ILE A 170 -7.56 2.81 -2.35
CA ILE A 170 -8.65 2.78 -1.36
C ILE A 170 -8.41 3.82 -0.27
N ILE A 171 -9.49 4.46 0.17
CA ILE A 171 -9.50 5.36 1.31
C ILE A 171 -10.56 4.91 2.29
N SER A 172 -10.14 4.72 3.54
CA SER A 172 -10.99 4.39 4.67
C SER A 172 -11.52 5.66 5.33
N LEU A 173 -12.83 5.79 5.40
CA LEU A 173 -13.57 6.90 6.00
C LEU A 173 -14.31 6.46 7.26
N GLY A 174 -14.35 7.34 8.26
CA GLY A 174 -14.97 7.04 9.55
C GLY A 174 -14.52 7.99 10.64
N SER A 175 -15.28 8.06 11.72
CA SER A 175 -14.95 8.91 12.87
C SER A 175 -13.66 8.45 13.59
N SER A 176 -13.05 9.33 14.41
CA SER A 176 -11.84 8.94 15.14
C SER A 176 -12.15 7.81 16.12
N GLY A 177 -11.28 6.79 16.17
CA GLY A 177 -11.45 5.63 17.06
C GLY A 177 -12.22 4.44 16.46
N THR A 178 -12.75 4.53 15.24
CA THR A 178 -13.55 3.45 14.62
C THR A 178 -12.74 2.30 14.02
N GLY A 179 -11.42 2.28 14.20
CA GLY A 179 -10.57 1.21 13.67
C GLY A 179 -10.14 1.35 12.21
N LYS A 180 -10.22 2.55 11.59
CA LYS A 180 -9.76 2.78 10.19
C LYS A 180 -8.35 2.29 9.93
N THR A 181 -7.41 2.78 10.75
CA THR A 181 -5.99 2.41 10.66
C THR A 181 -5.80 0.93 10.99
N TYR A 182 -6.58 0.39 11.93
CA TYR A 182 -6.52 -1.01 12.30
C TYR A 182 -6.90 -1.95 11.14
N LEU A 183 -8.02 -1.70 10.45
CA LEU A 183 -8.43 -2.50 9.29
C LEU A 183 -7.35 -2.45 8.21
N GLN A 184 -6.87 -1.24 7.89
CA GLN A 184 -5.86 -1.04 6.86
C GLN A 184 -4.53 -1.75 7.18
N GLU A 185 -4.05 -1.62 8.41
CA GLU A 185 -2.81 -2.26 8.89
C GLU A 185 -2.95 -3.78 8.91
N LYS A 186 -4.11 -4.30 9.33
CA LYS A 186 -4.32 -5.75 9.41
C LYS A 186 -4.43 -6.41 8.04
N VAL A 187 -5.14 -5.78 7.11
CA VAL A 187 -5.19 -6.27 5.72
C VAL A 187 -3.82 -6.13 5.05
N SER A 188 -3.05 -5.07 5.34
CA SER A 188 -1.70 -4.92 4.77
C SER A 188 -0.71 -5.97 5.29
N GLN A 189 -0.90 -6.49 6.51
CA GLN A 189 -0.12 -7.63 7.03
C GLN A 189 -0.35 -8.94 6.24
N CYS A 190 -1.43 -9.04 5.46
CA CYS A 190 -1.70 -10.16 4.56
C CYS A 190 -1.06 -9.97 3.15
N ILE A 191 -0.36 -8.85 2.93
CA ILE A 191 0.40 -8.55 1.71
C ILE A 191 1.89 -8.78 1.99
N PRO A 192 2.69 -9.30 1.05
CA PRO A 192 4.11 -9.58 1.25
C PRO A 192 4.82 -8.37 1.85
N THR A 193 5.54 -8.57 2.95
CA THR A 193 6.19 -7.48 3.70
C THR A 193 7.16 -6.67 2.84
N GLU A 194 7.80 -7.31 1.86
CA GLU A 194 8.67 -6.67 0.90
C GLU A 194 7.94 -5.71 -0.04
N ASP A 195 6.63 -5.90 -0.25
CA ASP A 195 5.79 -5.08 -1.12
C ASP A 195 5.04 -3.96 -0.39
N VAL A 196 5.04 -3.94 0.94
CA VAL A 196 4.30 -2.96 1.74
C VAL A 196 5.25 -1.84 2.21
N LEU A 197 4.87 -0.60 1.90
CA LEU A 197 5.51 0.61 2.40
C LEU A 197 4.54 1.32 3.35
N ASN A 198 4.75 1.13 4.65
CA ASN A 198 4.00 1.83 5.70
C ASN A 198 4.59 3.23 5.92
N ILE A 199 3.74 4.24 5.86
CA ILE A 199 4.12 5.64 5.95
C ILE A 199 3.25 6.34 7.00
N THR A 200 3.91 6.80 8.06
CA THR A 200 3.29 7.63 9.09
C THR A 200 3.36 9.12 8.73
N THR A 201 4.49 9.58 8.18
CA THR A 201 4.70 10.97 7.76
C THR A 201 5.48 11.06 6.45
N LEU A 202 5.17 12.05 5.61
CA LEU A 202 5.84 12.31 4.34
C LEU A 202 6.29 13.76 4.28
N SER A 203 7.55 13.98 3.89
CA SER A 203 7.97 15.28 3.37
C SER A 203 7.49 15.44 1.94
N ASP A 204 7.27 16.68 1.52
CA ASP A 204 6.74 17.07 0.20
C ASP A 204 7.49 16.40 -0.98
N ASN A 205 8.79 16.12 -0.78
CA ASN A 205 9.67 15.64 -1.82
C ASN A 205 10.12 14.19 -1.65
N ALA A 206 9.69 13.49 -0.59
CA ALA A 206 10.15 12.14 -0.26
C ALA A 206 10.00 11.17 -1.44
N PHE A 207 8.86 11.23 -2.14
CA PHE A 207 8.58 10.35 -3.27
C PHE A 207 9.58 10.48 -4.43
N TYR A 208 10.22 11.63 -4.62
CA TYR A 208 11.17 11.82 -5.72
C TYR A 208 12.56 11.25 -5.43
N TYR A 209 12.86 10.92 -4.18
CA TYR A 209 14.17 10.38 -3.79
C TYR A 209 14.21 8.85 -3.73
N PHE A 210 13.10 8.18 -3.99
CA PHE A 210 13.12 6.74 -4.26
C PHE A 210 13.89 6.45 -5.55
N GLY A 211 14.52 5.28 -5.60
CA GLY A 211 15.08 4.75 -6.83
C GLY A 211 14.01 4.53 -7.90
N LYS A 212 14.43 4.50 -9.17
CA LYS A 212 13.52 4.45 -10.33
C LYS A 212 12.44 3.38 -10.23
N HIS A 213 12.78 2.21 -9.69
CA HIS A 213 11.87 1.06 -9.60
C HIS A 213 11.52 0.67 -8.16
N ASP A 214 11.89 1.48 -7.16
CA ASP A 214 11.71 1.12 -5.75
C ASP A 214 10.23 1.03 -5.36
N LEU A 215 9.37 1.82 -6.02
CA LEU A 215 7.92 1.81 -5.80
C LEU A 215 7.17 0.85 -6.71
N LYS A 216 7.84 0.17 -7.64
CA LYS A 216 7.16 -0.72 -8.59
C LYS A 216 6.55 -1.92 -7.85
N TYR A 217 5.26 -2.17 -8.09
CA TYR A 217 4.46 -3.20 -7.45
C TYR A 217 4.31 -3.04 -5.92
N LYS A 218 4.50 -1.83 -5.39
CA LYS A 218 4.36 -1.56 -3.95
C LYS A 218 2.95 -1.14 -3.56
N LEU A 219 2.55 -1.55 -2.35
CA LEU A 219 1.41 -1.03 -1.62
C LEU A 219 1.90 0.07 -0.68
N ILE A 220 1.46 1.30 -0.92
CA ILE A 220 1.75 2.44 -0.05
C ILE A 220 0.60 2.61 0.93
N VAL A 221 0.88 2.40 2.21
CA VAL A 221 -0.09 2.48 3.30
C VAL A 221 0.16 3.75 4.09
N ILE A 222 -0.75 4.72 3.99
CA ILE A 222 -0.67 6.00 4.70
C ILE A 222 -1.63 5.96 5.89
N GLU A 223 -1.08 6.05 7.11
CA GLU A 223 -1.88 5.93 8.34
C GLU A 223 -2.88 7.09 8.51
N ASP A 224 -2.45 8.31 8.23
CA ASP A 224 -3.29 9.51 8.26
C ASP A 224 -2.98 10.41 7.05
N LEU A 225 -3.93 10.50 6.13
CA LEU A 225 -3.82 11.38 4.96
C LEU A 225 -3.79 12.86 5.35
N ASP A 226 -4.33 13.23 6.52
CA ASP A 226 -4.36 14.63 6.97
C ASP A 226 -2.95 15.14 7.33
N GLY A 227 -2.10 14.25 7.85
CA GLY A 227 -0.69 14.53 8.11
C GLY A 227 0.18 14.56 6.85
N ALA A 228 -0.31 14.01 5.73
CA ALA A 228 0.42 13.89 4.47
C ALA A 228 -0.01 14.91 3.39
N SER A 229 -0.76 15.95 3.76
CA SER A 229 -1.43 16.88 2.83
C SER A 229 -0.52 17.46 1.73
N ASN A 230 0.75 17.77 2.04
CA ASN A 230 1.70 18.30 1.06
C ASN A 230 2.28 17.25 0.08
N ALA A 231 2.26 15.96 0.44
CA ALA A 231 2.76 14.86 -0.39
C ALA A 231 1.66 14.25 -1.29
N LEU A 232 0.44 14.78 -1.26
CA LEU A 232 -0.68 14.29 -2.05
C LEU A 232 -0.52 14.53 -3.55
N TYR A 233 0.19 15.58 -3.98
CA TYR A 233 0.37 15.85 -5.40
C TYR A 233 1.24 14.79 -6.11
N PRO A 234 2.45 14.46 -5.64
CA PRO A 234 3.22 13.34 -6.21
C PRO A 234 2.45 12.02 -6.19
N LEU A 235 1.68 11.76 -5.13
CA LEU A 235 0.85 10.57 -5.00
C LEU A 235 -0.21 10.49 -6.12
N ARG A 236 -0.92 11.59 -6.40
CA ARG A 236 -1.91 11.68 -7.49
C ARG A 236 -1.32 11.40 -8.86
N GLU A 237 -0.12 11.91 -9.12
CA GLU A 237 0.58 11.71 -10.37
C GLU A 237 1.03 10.25 -10.51
N LEU A 238 1.53 9.62 -9.44
CA LEU A 238 1.80 8.17 -9.41
C LEU A 238 0.54 7.35 -9.69
N GLN A 239 -0.59 7.66 -9.04
CA GLN A 239 -1.87 6.97 -9.25
C GLN A 239 -2.37 7.08 -10.70
N THR A 240 -2.19 8.23 -11.34
CA THR A 240 -2.78 8.49 -12.66
C THR A 240 -1.85 8.08 -13.81
N LYS A 241 -0.53 8.27 -13.66
CA LYS A 241 0.46 8.12 -14.74
C LYS A 241 1.43 6.96 -14.52
N ASN A 242 1.36 6.28 -13.37
CA ASN A 242 2.35 5.28 -12.94
C ASN A 242 3.80 5.79 -12.96
N ARG A 243 4.01 7.11 -12.91
CA ARG A 243 5.34 7.73 -12.98
C ARG A 243 5.32 9.15 -12.47
N ILE A 244 6.35 9.52 -11.73
CA ILE A 244 6.64 10.91 -11.36
C ILE A 244 8.05 11.29 -11.80
N VAL A 245 8.21 12.56 -12.15
CA VAL A 245 9.49 13.14 -12.56
C VAL A 245 9.66 14.48 -11.85
N LYS A 246 10.81 14.66 -11.20
CA LYS A 246 11.21 15.96 -10.66
C LYS A 246 12.55 16.37 -11.22
N THR A 247 12.61 17.60 -11.70
CA THR A 247 13.83 18.21 -12.20
C THR A 247 14.49 18.99 -11.08
N ILE A 248 15.74 18.68 -10.76
CA ILE A 248 16.55 19.41 -9.78
C ILE A 248 17.84 19.89 -10.41
N VAL A 249 18.43 20.94 -9.81
CA VAL A 249 19.75 21.43 -10.20
C VAL A 249 20.74 20.95 -9.15
N GLN A 250 21.76 20.20 -9.59
CA GLN A 250 22.86 19.78 -8.74
C GLN A 250 24.14 20.47 -9.21
N LYS A 251 24.89 21.06 -8.28
CA LYS A 251 26.23 21.59 -8.57
C LYS A 251 27.24 20.46 -8.52
N ASN A 252 28.07 20.33 -9.55
CA ASN A 252 29.22 19.42 -9.51
C ASN A 252 30.33 20.01 -8.62
N SER A 253 31.35 19.21 -8.30
CA SER A 253 32.50 19.66 -7.49
C SER A 253 33.31 20.81 -8.11
N GLN A 254 33.06 21.12 -9.40
CA GLN A 254 33.67 22.23 -10.14
C GLN A 254 32.80 23.51 -10.14
N GLY A 255 31.64 23.49 -9.47
CA GLY A 255 30.74 24.64 -9.34
C GLY A 255 29.76 24.84 -10.50
N GLU A 256 29.80 23.99 -11.52
CA GLU A 256 28.87 24.03 -12.65
C GLU A 256 27.52 23.43 -12.26
N THR A 257 26.44 24.02 -12.79
CA THR A 257 25.08 23.54 -12.53
C THR A 257 24.68 22.51 -13.57
N LYS A 258 24.35 21.29 -13.12
CA LYS A 258 23.80 20.23 -13.95
C LYS A 258 22.35 19.97 -13.58
N THR A 259 21.49 19.94 -14.58
CA THR A 259 20.09 19.53 -14.42
C THR A 259 20.00 18.01 -14.33
N ILE A 260 19.35 17.50 -13.30
CA ILE A 260 19.14 16.07 -13.06
C ILE A 260 17.65 15.81 -12.94
N TYR A 261 17.20 14.71 -13.55
CA TYR A 261 15.83 14.23 -13.48
C TYR A 261 15.75 13.07 -12.50
N LEU A 262 15.05 13.29 -11.39
CA LEU A 262 14.65 12.23 -10.48
C LEU A 262 13.38 11.59 -11.04
N VAL A 263 13.48 10.33 -11.45
CA VAL A 263 12.36 9.59 -12.06
C VAL A 263 12.02 8.42 -11.15
N VAL A 264 10.73 8.27 -10.83
CA VAL A 264 10.21 7.14 -10.06
C VAL A 264 9.01 6.56 -10.79
N GLU A 265 9.00 5.24 -10.95
CA GLU A 265 7.99 4.49 -11.67
C GLU A 265 7.18 3.59 -10.73
N GLY A 266 5.87 3.52 -10.98
CA GLY A 266 4.98 2.50 -10.45
C GLY A 266 4.95 1.27 -11.36
N PRO A 267 3.84 0.50 -11.38
CA PRO A 267 2.56 0.75 -10.70
C PRO A 267 2.63 0.67 -9.17
N VAL A 268 1.77 1.43 -8.48
CA VAL A 268 1.59 1.40 -7.01
C VAL A 268 0.13 1.25 -6.65
N SER A 269 -0.20 0.52 -5.58
CA SER A 269 -1.51 0.64 -4.93
C SER A 269 -1.39 1.56 -3.71
N VAL A 270 -2.42 2.35 -3.42
CA VAL A 270 -2.38 3.36 -2.35
C VAL A 270 -3.57 3.13 -1.44
N ALA A 271 -3.27 3.01 -0.15
CA ALA A 271 -4.24 2.92 0.93
C ALA A 271 -4.07 4.11 1.87
N GLY A 272 -5.18 4.74 2.27
CA GLY A 272 -5.13 5.81 3.26
C GLY A 272 -6.35 5.84 4.17
N ALA A 273 -6.21 6.39 5.36
CA ALA A 273 -7.33 6.70 6.23
C ALA A 273 -7.48 8.21 6.41
N THR A 274 -8.72 8.70 6.48
CA THR A 274 -9.00 10.10 6.85
C THR A 274 -10.35 10.21 7.57
N THR A 275 -10.50 11.29 8.34
CA THR A 275 -11.78 11.67 8.96
C THR A 275 -12.56 12.68 8.11
N LYS A 276 -11.97 13.20 7.02
CA LYS A 276 -12.50 14.31 6.24
C LYS A 276 -12.98 13.84 4.86
N GLU A 277 -14.27 13.54 4.76
CA GLU A 277 -14.89 13.11 3.50
C GLU A 277 -14.81 14.17 2.38
N GLN A 278 -14.93 15.46 2.73
CA GLN A 278 -15.04 16.54 1.74
C GLN A 278 -13.71 17.21 1.34
N ILE A 279 -12.63 17.02 2.12
CA ILE A 279 -11.40 17.81 1.95
C ILE A 279 -10.52 17.27 0.81
N TYR A 280 -10.92 16.16 0.18
CA TYR A 280 -10.12 15.47 -0.84
C TYR A 280 -10.89 15.09 -2.09
N GLU A 281 -11.87 15.89 -2.56
CA GLU A 281 -12.71 15.52 -3.72
C GLU A 281 -11.89 15.03 -4.94
N ASP A 282 -10.74 15.64 -5.20
CA ASP A 282 -9.85 15.22 -6.28
C ASP A 282 -9.22 13.82 -6.07
N ASN A 283 -8.81 13.46 -4.86
CA ASN A 283 -8.20 12.15 -4.56
C ASN A 283 -9.29 11.10 -4.32
N ALA A 284 -10.36 11.48 -3.64
CA ALA A 284 -11.50 10.65 -3.33
C ALA A 284 -12.15 10.06 -4.60
N ASN A 285 -12.11 10.81 -5.70
CA ASN A 285 -12.59 10.35 -6.98
C ASN A 285 -11.66 9.33 -7.69
N ARG A 286 -10.39 9.20 -7.27
CA ARG A 286 -9.40 8.22 -7.78
C ARG A 286 -9.29 6.97 -6.90
N CYS A 287 -10.00 6.96 -5.79
CA CYS A 287 -9.99 5.88 -4.82
C CYS A 287 -11.38 5.26 -4.65
N PHE A 288 -11.42 4.01 -4.21
CA PHE A 288 -12.57 3.42 -3.58
C PHE A 288 -12.71 4.03 -2.18
N LEU A 289 -13.89 4.57 -1.89
CA LEU A 289 -14.19 5.13 -0.59
C LEU A 289 -14.97 4.08 0.18
N ILE A 290 -14.36 3.55 1.24
CA ILE A 290 -15.05 2.63 2.14
C ILE A 290 -15.38 3.33 3.44
N TYR A 291 -16.53 2.96 4.00
CA TYR A 291 -16.99 3.44 5.29
C TYR A 291 -16.95 2.26 6.24
N LEU A 292 -16.31 2.45 7.40
CA LEU A 292 -16.30 1.43 8.42
C LEU A 292 -17.67 1.26 9.06
N ASP A 293 -17.92 0.05 9.54
CA ASP A 293 -19.12 -0.32 10.26
C ASP A 293 -19.05 0.19 11.70
N GLU A 294 -19.77 1.28 11.96
CA GLU A 294 -19.93 1.90 13.29
C GLU A 294 -21.13 1.30 14.06
N SER A 295 -21.59 0.09 13.73
CA SER A 295 -22.71 -0.57 14.40
C SER A 295 -22.32 -1.17 15.76
N ASP A 296 -23.27 -1.16 16.71
CA ASP A 296 -23.10 -1.80 18.02
C ASP A 296 -22.75 -3.30 17.88
N THR A 297 -23.27 -3.97 16.86
CA THR A 297 -22.96 -5.38 16.58
C THR A 297 -21.49 -5.61 16.20
N GLN A 298 -20.90 -4.67 15.46
CA GLN A 298 -19.48 -4.74 15.09
C GLN A 298 -18.61 -4.43 16.30
N ASP A 299 -18.99 -3.44 17.11
CA ASP A 299 -18.32 -3.12 18.37
C ASP A 299 -18.30 -4.33 19.33
N ASP A 300 -19.43 -5.03 19.48
CA ASP A 300 -19.54 -6.23 20.31
C ASP A 300 -18.61 -7.35 19.84
N LYS A 301 -18.52 -7.59 18.51
CA LYS A 301 -17.59 -8.56 17.92
C LYS A 301 -16.14 -8.20 18.24
N ILE A 302 -15.76 -6.93 18.04
CA ILE A 302 -14.40 -6.44 18.32
C ILE A 302 -14.06 -6.60 19.80
N MET A 303 -14.95 -6.18 20.70
CA MET A 303 -14.72 -6.29 22.14
C MET A 303 -14.66 -7.75 22.60
N ALA A 304 -15.48 -8.64 22.02
CA ALA A 304 -15.42 -10.07 22.30
C ALA A 304 -14.05 -10.66 21.91
N TYR A 305 -13.56 -10.32 20.73
CA TYR A 305 -12.23 -10.72 20.28
C TYR A 305 -11.11 -10.17 21.18
N GLN A 306 -11.17 -8.90 21.57
CA GLN A 306 -10.19 -8.30 22.50
C GLN A 306 -10.17 -9.03 23.84
N ARG A 307 -11.35 -9.41 24.38
CA ARG A 307 -11.46 -10.21 25.61
C ARG A 307 -10.85 -11.61 25.45
N LEU A 308 -11.12 -12.29 24.33
CA LEU A 308 -10.53 -13.60 24.02
C LEU A 308 -9.00 -13.53 23.91
N LYS A 309 -8.48 -12.48 23.24
CA LYS A 309 -7.05 -12.21 23.11
C LYS A 309 -6.39 -11.98 24.47
N ALA A 310 -6.99 -11.12 25.29
CA ALA A 310 -6.49 -10.83 26.64
C ALA A 310 -6.54 -12.06 27.57
N ALA A 311 -7.50 -12.95 27.35
CA ALA A 311 -7.62 -14.22 28.07
C ALA A 311 -6.66 -15.32 27.58
N GLY A 312 -5.81 -15.05 26.57
CA GLY A 312 -4.88 -16.03 26.01
C GLY A 312 -5.56 -17.17 25.23
N LYS A 313 -6.82 -17.00 24.83
CA LYS A 313 -7.60 -18.00 24.08
C LYS A 313 -7.39 -17.94 22.57
N ILE A 314 -6.61 -16.97 22.10
CA ILE A 314 -6.30 -16.77 20.69
C ILE A 314 -4.85 -17.15 20.45
N ASN A 315 -4.64 -18.06 19.50
CA ASN A 315 -3.31 -18.48 19.09
C ASN A 315 -2.71 -17.45 18.11
N SER A 316 -1.83 -16.58 18.60
CA SER A 316 -1.19 -15.56 17.76
C SER A 316 -0.19 -16.13 16.75
N TYR A 317 0.28 -17.37 16.96
CA TYR A 317 1.15 -18.06 16.01
C TYR A 317 0.36 -18.52 14.79
N GLU A 318 -0.76 -19.18 15.00
CA GLU A 318 -1.68 -19.61 13.93
C GLU A 318 -2.17 -18.43 13.09
N GLN A 319 -2.51 -17.31 13.72
CA GLN A 319 -2.86 -16.08 12.99
C GLN A 319 -1.74 -15.59 12.06
N LYS A 320 -0.48 -15.70 12.50
CA LYS A 320 0.68 -15.31 11.69
C LYS A 320 0.94 -16.32 10.57
N GLU A 321 0.77 -17.61 10.81
CA GLU A 321 0.87 -18.63 9.76
C GLU A 321 -0.15 -18.37 8.64
N ILE A 322 -1.39 -18.04 8.99
CA ILE A 322 -2.43 -17.68 8.02
C ILE A 322 -2.06 -16.38 7.28
N GLN A 323 -1.51 -15.38 7.97
CA GLN A 323 -1.01 -14.17 7.31
C GLN A 323 0.11 -14.50 6.32
N GLU A 324 1.11 -15.30 6.72
CA GLU A 324 2.20 -15.73 5.84
C GLU A 324 1.69 -16.54 4.65
N PHE A 325 0.69 -17.40 4.84
CA PHE A 325 0.03 -18.12 3.78
C PHE A 325 -0.63 -17.16 2.77
N LEU A 326 -1.42 -16.19 3.24
CA LEU A 326 -2.01 -15.16 2.39
C LEU A 326 -0.93 -14.31 1.67
N GLN A 327 0.21 -14.03 2.31
CA GLN A 327 1.33 -13.38 1.64
C GLN A 327 1.95 -14.28 0.56
N ASN A 328 2.08 -15.58 0.81
CA ASN A 328 2.61 -16.53 -0.17
C ASN A 328 1.70 -16.62 -1.40
N THR A 329 0.37 -16.67 -1.22
CA THR A 329 -0.59 -16.59 -2.36
C THR A 329 -0.40 -15.32 -3.18
N GLN A 330 -0.16 -14.18 -2.52
CA GLN A 330 0.13 -12.92 -3.20
C GLN A 330 1.45 -12.95 -3.97
N ARG A 331 2.48 -13.67 -3.48
CA ARG A 331 3.80 -13.75 -4.15
C ARG A 331 3.71 -14.48 -5.49
N ILE A 332 2.92 -15.55 -5.58
CA ILE A 332 2.81 -16.37 -6.80
C ILE A 332 1.96 -15.74 -7.91
N LEU A 333 1.10 -14.76 -7.60
CA LEU A 333 0.33 -14.03 -8.63
C LEU A 333 1.27 -13.35 -9.64
N LYS A 334 1.06 -13.60 -10.94
CA LYS A 334 1.89 -13.03 -12.03
C LYS A 334 1.12 -11.91 -12.72
N PRO A 335 1.77 -10.79 -13.09
CA PRO A 335 1.15 -9.78 -13.94
C PRO A 335 0.69 -10.41 -15.26
N ILE A 336 -0.58 -10.22 -15.61
CA ILE A 336 -1.20 -10.75 -16.83
C ILE A 336 -2.21 -9.74 -17.36
N LYS A 337 -2.39 -9.70 -18.68
CA LYS A 337 -3.40 -8.86 -19.33
C LYS A 337 -4.77 -9.46 -19.12
N ILE A 338 -5.77 -8.61 -18.88
CA ILE A 338 -7.14 -9.05 -18.62
C ILE A 338 -8.04 -8.40 -19.66
N VAL A 339 -8.84 -9.23 -20.32
CA VAL A 339 -9.79 -8.80 -21.34
C VAL A 339 -11.20 -9.04 -20.82
N ASN A 340 -12.02 -8.00 -20.84
CA ASN A 340 -13.42 -8.10 -20.43
C ASN A 340 -14.33 -8.12 -21.66
N PRO A 341 -14.76 -9.30 -22.15
CA PRO A 341 -15.63 -9.40 -23.33
C PRO A 341 -17.02 -8.80 -23.07
N PHE A 342 -17.40 -8.60 -21.81
CA PHE A 342 -18.69 -8.07 -21.42
C PHE A 342 -18.69 -6.56 -21.18
N ALA A 343 -17.54 -5.88 -21.29
CA ALA A 343 -17.35 -4.48 -20.91
C ALA A 343 -18.37 -3.53 -21.55
N GLU A 344 -18.72 -3.73 -22.82
CA GLU A 344 -19.67 -2.87 -23.55
C GLU A 344 -21.11 -2.96 -23.02
N ALA A 345 -21.49 -4.12 -22.47
CA ALA A 345 -22.82 -4.35 -21.91
C ALA A 345 -22.97 -3.84 -20.47
N LEU A 346 -21.86 -3.56 -19.79
CA LEU A 346 -21.78 -3.15 -18.39
C LEU A 346 -22.02 -1.64 -18.21
N VAL A 347 -23.27 -1.22 -18.43
CA VAL A 347 -23.67 0.19 -18.32
C VAL A 347 -24.20 0.52 -16.92
N LEU A 348 -23.50 1.41 -16.21
CA LEU A 348 -23.95 1.92 -14.91
C LEU A 348 -25.20 2.83 -15.01
N PRO A 349 -26.08 2.83 -14.00
CA PRO A 349 -27.25 3.70 -13.98
C PRO A 349 -26.86 5.19 -13.87
N LYS A 350 -27.67 6.06 -14.51
CA LYS A 350 -27.46 7.53 -14.52
C LYS A 350 -27.49 8.20 -13.14
N ALA A 351 -28.03 7.53 -12.13
CA ALA A 351 -28.09 8.03 -10.75
C ALA A 351 -26.72 8.06 -10.05
N VAL A 352 -25.71 7.37 -10.60
CA VAL A 352 -24.36 7.31 -10.03
C VAL A 352 -23.63 8.63 -10.25
N PHE A 353 -23.11 9.23 -9.17
CA PHE A 353 -22.29 10.44 -9.28
C PHE A 353 -20.99 10.18 -10.04
N LYS A 354 -20.54 11.20 -10.80
CA LYS A 354 -19.31 11.20 -11.60
C LYS A 354 -19.18 9.93 -12.48
N PRO A 355 -20.14 9.65 -13.38
CA PRO A 355 -20.31 8.35 -14.03
C PRO A 355 -19.08 7.85 -14.80
N ARG A 356 -18.26 8.75 -15.37
CA ARG A 356 -17.05 8.35 -16.12
C ARG A 356 -16.02 7.63 -15.25
N ARG A 357 -15.66 8.21 -14.09
CA ARG A 357 -14.68 7.61 -13.17
C ARG A 357 -15.24 6.36 -12.50
N THR A 358 -16.52 6.40 -12.14
CA THR A 358 -17.16 5.24 -11.50
C THR A 358 -17.26 4.05 -12.46
N ASN A 359 -17.48 4.30 -13.76
CA ASN A 359 -17.45 3.26 -14.78
C ASN A 359 -16.05 2.62 -14.93
N GLU A 360 -15.01 3.45 -14.98
CA GLU A 360 -13.63 2.96 -15.04
C GLU A 360 -13.28 2.10 -13.81
N HIS A 361 -13.58 2.59 -12.61
CA HIS A 361 -13.39 1.81 -11.38
C HIS A 361 -14.18 0.49 -11.37
N TYR A 362 -15.41 0.51 -11.89
CA TYR A 362 -16.23 -0.69 -11.96
C TYR A 362 -15.59 -1.77 -12.85
N LEU A 363 -15.14 -1.39 -14.04
CA LEU A 363 -14.44 -2.31 -14.97
C LEU A 363 -13.11 -2.80 -14.37
N GLN A 364 -12.30 -1.90 -13.83
CA GLN A 364 -11.01 -2.25 -13.21
C GLN A 364 -11.18 -3.17 -11.98
N PHE A 365 -12.30 -3.05 -11.25
CA PHE A 365 -12.55 -3.93 -10.11
C PHE A 365 -12.99 -5.34 -10.55
N ILE A 366 -13.72 -5.46 -11.66
CA ILE A 366 -14.00 -6.76 -12.28
C ILE A 366 -12.70 -7.41 -12.75
N GLU A 367 -11.81 -6.62 -13.37
CA GLU A 367 -10.46 -7.08 -13.74
C GLU A 367 -9.66 -7.50 -12.50
N ALA A 368 -9.75 -6.77 -11.38
CA ALA A 368 -9.09 -7.14 -10.13
C ALA A 368 -9.54 -8.50 -9.57
N ILE A 369 -10.84 -8.80 -9.65
CA ILE A 369 -11.37 -10.11 -9.25
C ILE A 369 -10.87 -11.19 -10.20
N THR A 370 -10.91 -10.94 -11.51
CA THR A 370 -10.42 -11.89 -12.52
C THR A 370 -8.92 -12.17 -12.36
N PHE A 371 -8.14 -11.14 -12.03
CA PHE A 371 -6.71 -11.25 -11.72
C PHE A 371 -6.42 -12.16 -10.53
N TYR A 372 -7.27 -12.09 -9.51
CA TYR A 372 -7.13 -12.94 -8.33
C TYR A 372 -7.45 -14.40 -8.64
N HIS A 373 -8.42 -14.65 -9.52
CA HIS A 373 -8.76 -15.98 -10.03
C HIS A 373 -7.84 -16.45 -11.18
N GLN A 374 -6.69 -15.82 -11.44
CA GLN A 374 -5.86 -16.13 -12.62
C GLN A 374 -5.48 -17.62 -12.77
N TYR A 375 -5.40 -18.37 -11.66
CA TYR A 375 -5.08 -19.81 -11.67
C TYR A 375 -6.27 -20.71 -12.01
N GLN A 376 -7.48 -20.15 -12.11
CA GLN A 376 -8.71 -20.82 -12.53
C GLN A 376 -9.14 -20.44 -13.95
N ARG A 377 -8.39 -19.56 -14.61
CA ARG A 377 -8.73 -19.05 -15.94
C ARG A 377 -7.83 -19.69 -16.98
N GLU A 378 -8.42 -20.02 -18.13
CA GLU A 378 -7.66 -20.48 -19.27
C GLU A 378 -6.85 -19.30 -19.85
N LYS A 379 -5.56 -19.55 -20.08
CA LYS A 379 -4.67 -18.58 -20.69
C LYS A 379 -4.88 -18.58 -22.19
N GLN A 380 -5.22 -17.41 -22.72
CA GLN A 380 -5.36 -17.18 -24.15
C GLN A 380 -4.17 -16.37 -24.66
N HIS A 381 -3.92 -16.45 -25.97
CA HIS A 381 -2.84 -15.73 -26.64
C HIS A 381 -3.42 -14.94 -27.80
N ASP A 382 -3.07 -13.66 -27.86
CA ASP A 382 -3.46 -12.80 -28.95
C ASP A 382 -2.74 -13.22 -30.23
N GLU A 383 -3.49 -13.52 -31.30
CA GLU A 383 -2.94 -14.04 -32.56
C GLU A 383 -1.97 -13.08 -33.26
N GLN A 384 -2.08 -11.76 -33.01
CA GLN A 384 -1.28 -10.73 -33.66
C GLN A 384 -0.04 -10.35 -32.84
N THR A 385 -0.19 -10.26 -31.53
CA THR A 385 0.87 -9.77 -30.63
C THR A 385 1.59 -10.88 -29.87
N GLY A 386 0.96 -12.06 -29.74
CA GLY A 386 1.44 -13.17 -28.91
C GLY A 386 1.31 -12.91 -27.40
N GLU A 387 0.70 -11.81 -26.97
CA GLU A 387 0.52 -11.47 -25.56
C GLU A 387 -0.43 -12.47 -24.87
N GLU A 388 -0.01 -12.96 -23.70
CA GLU A 388 -0.83 -13.83 -22.85
C GLU A 388 -1.89 -12.99 -22.10
N TYR A 389 -3.14 -13.42 -22.15
CA TYR A 389 -4.24 -12.79 -21.44
C TYR A 389 -5.23 -13.80 -20.86
N ILE A 390 -6.05 -13.35 -19.91
CA ILE A 390 -7.18 -14.10 -19.36
C ILE A 390 -8.47 -13.30 -19.53
N GLU A 391 -9.59 -14.00 -19.63
CA GLU A 391 -10.90 -13.38 -19.84
C GLU A 391 -11.71 -13.30 -18.55
N VAL A 392 -12.47 -12.22 -18.43
CA VAL A 392 -13.47 -12.03 -17.37
C VAL A 392 -14.62 -13.02 -17.55
N THR A 393 -15.04 -13.65 -16.46
CA THR A 393 -16.23 -14.53 -16.42
C THR A 393 -17.45 -13.81 -15.85
N LEU A 394 -18.63 -14.41 -16.00
CA LEU A 394 -19.87 -13.88 -15.39
C LEU A 394 -19.83 -13.86 -13.87
N GLU A 395 -19.14 -14.83 -13.28
CA GLU A 395 -18.97 -14.94 -11.84
C GLU A 395 -18.15 -13.77 -11.29
N ASP A 396 -17.11 -13.35 -12.02
CA ASP A 396 -16.30 -12.18 -11.65
C ASP A 396 -17.16 -10.90 -11.58
N ILE A 397 -18.09 -10.74 -12.53
CA ILE A 397 -19.05 -9.62 -12.56
C ILE A 397 -20.05 -9.71 -11.40
N GLU A 398 -20.54 -10.91 -11.09
CA GLU A 398 -21.48 -11.13 -9.98
C GLU A 398 -20.82 -10.81 -8.62
N ASN A 399 -19.60 -11.27 -8.43
CA ASN A 399 -18.78 -10.96 -7.26
C ASN A 399 -18.44 -9.46 -7.17
N ALA A 400 -18.11 -8.81 -8.29
CA ALA A 400 -17.90 -7.37 -8.33
C ALA A 400 -19.16 -6.61 -7.91
N ASN A 401 -20.32 -6.99 -8.45
CA ASN A 401 -21.60 -6.36 -8.11
C ASN A 401 -21.93 -6.50 -6.62
N ARG A 402 -21.70 -7.68 -6.05
CA ARG A 402 -21.92 -7.95 -4.62
C ARG A 402 -21.05 -7.04 -3.74
N LEU A 403 -19.75 -6.96 -4.02
CA LEU A 403 -18.80 -6.21 -3.21
C LEU A 403 -18.90 -4.69 -3.39
N LEU A 404 -19.18 -4.21 -4.61
CA LEU A 404 -19.25 -2.78 -4.91
C LEU A 404 -20.60 -2.15 -4.61
N LYS A 405 -21.66 -2.94 -4.38
CA LYS A 405 -23.00 -2.41 -4.10
C LYS A 405 -23.01 -1.34 -3.02
N THR A 406 -22.34 -1.60 -1.90
CA THR A 406 -22.28 -0.65 -0.77
C THR A 406 -21.46 0.58 -1.12
N VAL A 407 -20.34 0.43 -1.82
CA VAL A 407 -19.47 1.51 -2.24
C VAL A 407 -20.16 2.42 -3.26
N LEU A 408 -20.82 1.85 -4.28
CA LEU A 408 -21.56 2.58 -5.30
C LEU A 408 -22.77 3.31 -4.71
N LEU A 409 -23.46 2.67 -3.76
CA LEU A 409 -24.58 3.29 -3.06
C LEU A 409 -24.13 4.52 -2.28
N ARG A 410 -23.05 4.41 -1.50
CA ARG A 410 -22.48 5.53 -0.75
C ARG A 410 -21.93 6.63 -1.67
N LYS A 411 -21.30 6.27 -2.79
CA LYS A 411 -20.84 7.24 -3.79
C LYS A 411 -21.97 7.94 -4.54
N SER A 412 -23.18 7.38 -4.55
CA SER A 412 -24.37 7.98 -5.17
C SER A 412 -25.21 8.78 -4.16
N ASP A 413 -24.76 8.83 -2.91
CA ASP A 413 -25.44 9.53 -1.82
C ASP A 413 -24.94 10.98 -1.72
N GLU A 414 -25.86 11.92 -1.56
CA GLU A 414 -25.54 13.34 -1.33
C GLU A 414 -25.15 13.61 0.13
N LEU A 415 -25.53 12.70 1.04
CA LEU A 415 -25.15 12.78 2.45
C LEU A 415 -23.78 12.13 2.67
N THR A 416 -23.01 12.72 3.58
CA THR A 416 -21.82 12.06 4.12
C THR A 416 -22.20 10.77 4.83
N GLY A 417 -21.29 9.80 4.91
CA GLY A 417 -21.56 8.51 5.54
C GLY A 417 -22.10 8.67 6.97
N ALA A 418 -21.46 9.55 7.74
CA ALA A 418 -21.86 9.85 9.11
C ALA A 418 -23.25 10.53 9.20
N CYS A 419 -23.58 11.45 8.29
CA CYS A 419 -24.89 12.09 8.27
C CYS A 419 -26.00 11.13 7.84
N ARG A 420 -25.72 10.23 6.89
CA ARG A 420 -26.65 9.17 6.48
C ARG A 420 -26.91 8.18 7.63
N ASN A 421 -25.88 7.72 8.32
CA ASN A 421 -26.02 6.83 9.47
C ASN A 421 -26.87 7.50 10.57
N TYR A 422 -26.60 8.78 10.86
CA TYR A 422 -27.42 9.57 11.77
C TYR A 422 -28.90 9.64 11.35
N LEU A 423 -29.18 9.89 10.08
CA LEU A 423 -30.53 9.97 9.54
C LEU A 423 -31.29 8.65 9.71
N GLU A 424 -30.64 7.51 9.46
CA GLU A 424 -31.27 6.19 9.64
C GLU A 424 -31.51 5.87 11.11
N SER A 425 -30.57 6.19 12.02
CA SER A 425 -30.79 6.07 13.47
C SER A 425 -31.93 6.96 13.96
N LEU A 426 -32.04 8.19 13.43
CA LEU A 426 -33.15 9.10 13.72
C LEU A 426 -34.49 8.51 13.25
N LYS A 427 -34.56 7.95 12.03
CA LYS A 427 -35.78 7.30 11.53
C LYS A 427 -36.18 6.10 12.38
N ALA A 428 -35.22 5.24 12.74
CA ALA A 428 -35.47 4.08 13.60
C ALA A 428 -36.05 4.53 14.95
N HIS A 429 -35.45 5.55 15.56
CA HIS A 429 -35.91 6.10 16.83
C HIS A 429 -37.34 6.67 16.77
N LEU A 430 -37.64 7.46 15.74
CA LEU A 430 -38.99 8.03 15.58
C LEU A 430 -40.05 6.96 15.29
N LYS A 431 -39.69 5.91 14.56
CA LYS A 431 -40.56 4.76 14.30
C LYS A 431 -40.86 3.99 15.58
N GLU A 432 -39.85 3.73 16.39
CA GLU A 432 -39.99 3.05 17.69
C GLU A 432 -40.91 3.84 18.64
N LYS A 433 -40.71 5.16 18.73
CA LYS A 433 -41.52 6.04 19.58
C LYS A 433 -42.83 6.51 18.97
N LYS A 434 -43.13 6.11 17.72
CA LYS A 434 -44.31 6.54 16.95
C LYS A 434 -44.50 8.07 16.94
N LYS A 435 -43.42 8.83 16.81
CA LYS A 435 -43.43 10.29 16.76
C LYS A 435 -43.17 10.81 15.35
N ALA A 436 -43.96 11.78 14.90
CA ALA A 436 -43.74 12.47 13.62
C ALA A 436 -42.78 13.68 13.75
N THR A 437 -42.64 14.22 14.96
CA THR A 437 -41.82 15.40 15.25
C THR A 437 -40.88 15.16 16.41
N PHE A 438 -39.76 15.89 16.41
CA PHE A 438 -38.74 15.80 17.45
C PHE A 438 -38.09 17.15 17.76
N THR A 439 -37.36 17.23 18.87
CA THR A 439 -36.57 18.40 19.27
C THR A 439 -35.09 18.06 19.34
N ASN A 440 -34.23 19.09 19.28
CA ASN A 440 -32.79 18.89 19.39
C ASN A 440 -32.40 18.28 20.73
N LEU A 441 -33.00 18.74 21.83
CA LEU A 441 -32.70 18.25 23.18
C LEU A 441 -33.02 16.76 23.32
N GLU A 442 -34.18 16.35 22.80
CA GLU A 442 -34.62 14.95 22.82
C GLU A 442 -33.61 14.03 22.12
N ILE A 443 -33.29 14.34 20.85
CA ILE A 443 -32.39 13.52 20.05
C ILE A 443 -30.96 13.56 20.57
N ARG A 444 -30.48 14.72 21.05
CA ARG A 444 -29.15 14.85 21.65
C ARG A 444 -28.98 13.91 22.85
N THR A 445 -30.00 13.82 23.69
CA THR A 445 -29.95 13.03 24.92
C THR A 445 -30.04 11.54 24.62
N GLN A 446 -30.90 11.15 23.68
CA GLN A 446 -31.14 9.75 23.33
C GLN A 446 -30.00 9.15 22.50
N LEU A 447 -29.55 9.85 21.48
CA LEU A 447 -28.48 9.38 20.59
C LEU A 447 -27.07 9.76 21.07
N ARG A 448 -26.96 10.47 22.21
CA ARG A 448 -25.70 10.89 22.84
C ARG A 448 -24.74 11.64 21.90
N ILE A 449 -25.29 12.49 21.04
CA ILE A 449 -24.52 13.25 20.04
C ILE A 449 -24.11 14.61 20.62
N LYS A 450 -22.89 15.07 20.32
CA LYS A 450 -22.44 16.44 20.68
C LYS A 450 -23.29 17.50 19.96
N GLU A 451 -23.54 18.63 20.62
CA GLU A 451 -24.43 19.67 20.10
C GLU A 451 -23.98 20.25 18.75
N SER A 452 -22.68 20.52 18.60
CA SER A 452 -22.11 21.04 17.35
C SER A 452 -22.30 20.06 16.18
N THR A 453 -22.07 18.77 16.42
CA THR A 453 -22.26 17.70 15.43
C THR A 453 -23.73 17.56 15.03
N LEU A 454 -24.65 17.54 16.01
CA LEU A 454 -26.09 17.49 15.75
C LEU A 454 -26.56 18.68 14.91
N ARG A 455 -26.09 19.89 15.25
CA ARG A 455 -26.41 21.11 14.50
C ARG A 455 -25.93 21.02 13.06
N ASN A 456 -24.73 20.50 12.82
CA ASN A 456 -24.19 20.31 11.47
C ASN A 456 -25.03 19.30 10.67
N TYR A 457 -25.37 18.15 11.26
CA TYR A 457 -26.25 17.17 10.60
C TYR A 457 -27.62 17.77 10.28
N HIS A 458 -28.23 18.50 11.22
CA HIS A 458 -29.52 19.14 10.96
C HIS A 458 -29.44 20.18 9.85
N ASN A 459 -28.40 21.02 9.84
CA ASN A 459 -28.20 21.97 8.75
C ASN A 459 -28.10 21.26 7.39
N GLN A 460 -27.32 20.19 7.29
CA GLN A 460 -27.16 19.41 6.06
C GLN A 460 -28.49 18.77 5.62
N LEU A 461 -29.20 18.13 6.55
CA LEU A 461 -30.50 17.51 6.29
C LEU A 461 -31.58 18.54 5.93
N GLN A 462 -31.51 19.76 6.45
CA GLN A 462 -32.43 20.84 6.09
C GLN A 462 -32.16 21.37 4.69
N ILE A 463 -30.88 21.60 4.35
CA ILE A 463 -30.47 22.08 3.02
C ILE A 463 -30.94 21.09 1.94
N LEU A 464 -30.78 19.79 2.19
CA LEU A 464 -31.18 18.72 1.28
C LEU A 464 -32.67 18.31 1.42
N GLY A 465 -33.43 19.00 2.29
CA GLY A 465 -34.88 18.83 2.40
C GLY A 465 -35.37 17.57 3.14
N TYR A 466 -34.48 16.79 3.75
CA TYR A 466 -34.84 15.60 4.55
C TYR A 466 -35.66 15.95 5.80
N ILE A 467 -35.35 17.08 6.45
CA ILE A 467 -36.06 17.56 7.63
C ILE A 467 -36.56 18.99 7.45
N LYS A 468 -37.72 19.29 8.03
CA LYS A 468 -38.29 20.64 8.05
C LYS A 468 -38.39 21.15 9.48
N ARG A 469 -37.91 22.38 9.69
CA ARG A 469 -38.08 23.09 10.96
C ARG A 469 -39.45 23.75 11.03
N LYS A 470 -40.22 23.42 12.07
CA LYS A 470 -41.49 24.03 12.44
C LYS A 470 -41.29 24.88 13.70
N LYS A 471 -41.85 26.08 13.70
CA LYS A 471 -41.85 26.97 14.88
C LYS A 471 -43.18 26.80 15.58
N ASP A 472 -43.17 26.44 16.86
CA ASP A 472 -44.36 26.45 17.68
C ASP A 472 -44.64 27.89 18.15
N ILE A 473 -45.79 28.42 17.75
CA ILE A 473 -46.21 29.80 18.01
C ILE A 473 -46.49 30.00 19.51
N LYS A 474 -46.93 28.95 20.24
CA LYS A 474 -47.31 29.05 21.65
C LYS A 474 -46.10 28.97 22.60
N THR A 475 -45.16 28.07 22.32
CA THR A 475 -44.00 27.82 23.20
C THR A 475 -42.73 28.54 22.74
N LYS A 476 -42.74 29.22 21.58
CA LYS A 476 -41.57 29.78 20.89
C LYS A 476 -40.45 28.75 20.63
N SER A 477 -40.75 27.46 20.75
CA SER A 477 -39.80 26.37 20.57
C SER A 477 -39.73 25.94 19.10
N TYR A 478 -38.63 25.28 18.75
CA TYR A 478 -38.42 24.74 17.41
C TYR A 478 -38.53 23.22 17.44
N THR A 479 -39.39 22.67 16.59
CA THR A 479 -39.54 21.25 16.35
C THR A 479 -39.11 20.92 14.92
N PHE A 480 -38.70 19.69 14.69
CA PHE A 480 -38.32 19.18 13.38
C PHE A 480 -39.25 18.05 12.97
N GLU A 481 -39.52 17.95 11.67
CA GLU A 481 -40.36 16.92 11.06
C GLU A 481 -39.58 16.27 9.91
N LEU A 482 -39.63 14.94 9.83
CA LEU A 482 -39.03 14.15 8.76
C LEU A 482 -39.92 14.18 7.52
N ARG A 483 -39.39 14.63 6.38
CA ARG A 483 -40.12 14.69 5.10
C ARG A 483 -39.81 13.52 4.18
N ILE A 484 -38.52 13.19 4.04
CA ILE A 484 -38.05 12.16 3.11
C ILE A 484 -37.69 10.92 3.91
N THR A 485 -38.44 9.84 3.70
CA THR A 485 -38.29 8.59 4.49
C THR A 485 -37.69 7.44 3.68
N LYS A 486 -37.99 7.33 2.37
CA LYS A 486 -37.65 6.16 1.53
C LYS A 486 -36.54 6.38 0.49
N ASP A 487 -35.87 7.53 0.51
CA ASP A 487 -34.91 7.88 -0.54
C ASP A 487 -33.73 6.89 -0.65
N TYR A 488 -33.14 6.51 0.48
CA TYR A 488 -32.04 5.54 0.50
C TYR A 488 -32.43 4.14 0.01
N GLU A 489 -33.59 3.63 0.43
CA GLU A 489 -34.13 2.34 -0.06
C GLU A 489 -34.41 2.38 -1.57
N THR A 490 -34.88 3.53 -2.07
CA THR A 490 -35.16 3.74 -3.50
C THR A 490 -33.86 3.78 -4.30
N LEU A 491 -32.86 4.51 -3.82
CA LEU A 491 -31.53 4.56 -4.42
C LEU A 491 -30.87 3.18 -4.44
N GLN A 492 -30.93 2.45 -3.34
CA GLN A 492 -30.41 1.08 -3.23
C GLN A 492 -31.10 0.13 -4.23
N LYS A 493 -32.43 0.18 -4.34
CA LYS A 493 -33.18 -0.61 -5.31
C LYS A 493 -32.82 -0.25 -6.74
N ASN A 494 -32.64 1.04 -7.05
CA ASN A 494 -32.28 1.49 -8.39
C ASN A 494 -30.91 0.99 -8.82
N ILE A 495 -29.91 1.07 -7.93
CA ILE A 495 -28.56 0.56 -8.19
C ILE A 495 -28.59 -0.96 -8.37
N GLN A 496 -29.23 -1.68 -7.45
CA GLN A 496 -29.36 -3.14 -7.53
C GLN A 496 -30.02 -3.57 -8.84
N THR A 497 -31.16 -2.97 -9.17
CA THR A 497 -31.94 -3.29 -10.37
C THR A 497 -31.12 -3.03 -11.63
N ALA A 498 -30.28 -2.00 -11.66
CA ALA A 498 -29.46 -1.70 -12.81
C ALA A 498 -28.32 -2.73 -13.01
N LEU A 499 -27.61 -3.09 -11.93
CA LEU A 499 -26.56 -4.11 -11.97
C LEU A 499 -27.13 -5.48 -12.35
N ASP A 500 -28.26 -5.87 -11.76
CA ASP A 500 -28.93 -7.14 -12.06
C ASP A 500 -29.45 -7.18 -13.49
N LYS A 501 -30.02 -6.08 -14.01
CA LYS A 501 -30.47 -6.00 -15.40
C LYS A 501 -29.31 -6.09 -16.39
N ALA A 502 -28.16 -5.46 -16.08
CA ALA A 502 -26.98 -5.57 -16.91
C ALA A 502 -26.50 -7.03 -16.97
N LEU A 503 -26.38 -7.68 -15.81
CA LEU A 503 -25.98 -9.09 -15.72
C LEU A 503 -26.98 -10.03 -16.43
N GLN A 504 -28.29 -9.80 -16.28
CA GLN A 504 -29.32 -10.58 -16.95
C GLN A 504 -29.29 -10.44 -18.47
N ARG A 505 -28.99 -9.24 -18.99
CA ARG A 505 -28.83 -9.01 -20.43
C ARG A 505 -27.66 -9.79 -20.99
N ILE A 506 -26.53 -9.78 -20.27
CA ILE A 506 -25.33 -10.55 -20.64
C ILE A 506 -25.63 -12.07 -20.60
N LYS A 507 -26.26 -12.55 -19.51
CA LYS A 507 -26.68 -13.96 -19.39
C LYS A 507 -27.63 -14.37 -20.53
N LYS A 508 -28.49 -13.46 -20.99
CA LYS A 508 -29.40 -13.72 -22.12
C LYS A 508 -28.66 -13.73 -23.46
N SER A 509 -27.76 -12.77 -23.72
CA SER A 509 -27.02 -12.73 -24.99
C SER A 509 -26.15 -13.98 -25.19
N ILE A 510 -25.56 -14.51 -24.12
CA ILE A 510 -24.76 -15.76 -24.18
C ILE A 510 -25.64 -16.96 -24.55
N LYS A 511 -26.82 -17.09 -23.92
CA LYS A 511 -27.77 -18.15 -24.26
C LYS A 511 -28.27 -18.04 -25.70
N ASP A 512 -28.49 -16.82 -26.19
CA ASP A 512 -28.93 -16.57 -27.56
C ASP A 512 -27.80 -16.87 -28.58
N SER A 513 -26.52 -16.69 -28.22
CA SER A 513 -25.38 -17.11 -29.06
C SER A 513 -25.13 -18.63 -29.04
N GLU A 514 -25.29 -19.29 -27.88
CA GLU A 514 -25.16 -20.76 -27.76
C GLU A 514 -26.28 -21.49 -28.53
N ASN A 515 -27.50 -20.95 -28.53
CA ASN A 515 -28.62 -21.51 -29.29
C ASN A 515 -28.54 -21.26 -30.81
N ASN A 516 -27.66 -20.37 -31.27
CA ASN A 516 -27.48 -20.02 -32.69
C ASN A 516 -26.21 -20.64 -33.32
N LEU A 517 -25.53 -21.57 -32.63
CA LEU A 517 -24.50 -22.40 -33.26
C LEU A 517 -25.13 -23.27 -34.35
N PRO A 518 -24.71 -23.17 -35.63
CA PRO A 518 -25.29 -23.96 -36.70
C PRO A 518 -24.98 -25.45 -36.49
N VAL A 519 -26.02 -26.27 -36.53
CA VAL A 519 -25.93 -27.73 -36.69
C VAL A 519 -25.49 -28.05 -38.12
N GLU A 520 -24.25 -27.73 -38.49
CA GLU A 520 -23.65 -28.14 -39.77
C GLU A 520 -22.17 -28.55 -39.57
N ALA A 521 -21.94 -29.62 -38.81
CA ALA A 521 -20.71 -30.40 -38.87
C ALA A 521 -20.91 -31.85 -38.40
N LEU A 522 -22.06 -32.45 -38.74
CA LEU A 522 -22.34 -33.88 -38.56
C LEU A 522 -23.04 -34.44 -39.80
N ASP A 523 -22.45 -34.23 -40.98
CA ASP A 523 -22.70 -35.10 -42.13
C ASP A 523 -21.72 -34.81 -43.27
N ARG A 524 -20.49 -35.32 -43.16
CA ARG A 524 -19.69 -35.82 -44.30
C ARG A 524 -18.77 -36.94 -43.81
N LYS A 525 -19.22 -38.18 -44.05
CA LYS A 525 -18.35 -39.33 -44.28
C LYS A 525 -17.53 -39.16 -45.55
#